data_AF-A0A420EDY0-F1
#
_entry.id   AF-A0A420EDY0-F1
#
_cell.length_a   1.000
_cell.length_b   1.000
_cell.length_c   1.000
_cell.angle_alpha   90.00
_cell.angle_beta   90.00
_cell.angle_gamma   90.00
#
_symmetry.space_group_name_H-M   'P 1'
#
loop_
_entity.id
_entity.type
_entity.pdbx_description
1 polymer ?
#
loop_
_entity_poly.entity_id
_entity_poly.type
_entity_poly.pdbx_seq_one_letter_code
_entity_poly.pdbx_strand_id
1 'polypeptide(L)'
;MPPAAIPDDPAATSDTYHGDLLQLLLQICEDFLANTGPATHHEIDTLLRARGITGGPGWLIDMLGLTRLRLQDATHRDEQGAHHDT
;
A
#
# COMPACT_ATOMS: atom_id res chain seq x y z
N MET A 1 -22.11 -34.61 -12.46
CA MET A 1 -21.37 -34.30 -11.22
C MET A 1 -20.68 -32.96 -11.42
N PRO A 2 -20.95 -31.94 -10.58
CA PRO A 2 -20.11 -30.76 -10.56
C PRO A 2 -18.76 -31.12 -9.89
N PRO A 3 -17.62 -30.60 -10.36
CA PRO A 3 -16.35 -30.83 -9.69
C PRO A 3 -16.30 -30.04 -8.37
N ALA A 4 -15.64 -30.64 -7.38
CA ALA A 4 -15.55 -30.18 -6.01
C ALA A 4 -15.01 -28.75 -5.90
N ALA A 5 -15.59 -27.98 -4.98
CA ALA A 5 -15.05 -26.70 -4.53
C ALA A 5 -13.59 -26.90 -4.09
N ILE A 6 -12.70 -26.15 -4.74
CA ILE A 6 -11.30 -26.02 -4.34
C ILE A 6 -11.30 -25.55 -2.87
N PRO A 7 -10.52 -26.18 -1.97
CA PRO A 7 -10.49 -25.75 -0.58
C PRO A 7 -10.00 -24.31 -0.54
N ASP A 8 -10.77 -23.44 0.13
CA ASP A 8 -10.34 -22.11 0.59
C ASP A 8 -8.93 -22.26 1.17
N ASP A 9 -7.91 -21.79 0.43
CA ASP A 9 -6.55 -21.81 0.91
C ASP A 9 -6.43 -20.69 1.96
N PRO A 10 -6.25 -21.02 3.25
CA PRO A 10 -6.10 -20.02 4.29
C PRO A 10 -4.88 -19.11 4.07
N ALA A 11 -3.88 -19.58 3.30
CA ALA A 11 -2.73 -18.76 2.93
C ALA A 11 -3.13 -17.66 1.93
N ALA A 12 -3.88 -18.02 0.89
CA ALA A 12 -4.34 -17.04 -0.11
C ALA A 12 -5.26 -15.97 0.51
N THR A 13 -6.15 -16.35 1.42
CA THR A 13 -7.01 -15.39 2.13
C THR A 13 -6.23 -14.50 3.11
N SER A 14 -5.16 -15.01 3.72
CA SER A 14 -4.29 -14.22 4.61
C SER A 14 -3.44 -13.21 3.85
N ASP A 15 -2.91 -13.59 2.69
CA ASP A 15 -2.09 -12.71 1.84
C ASP A 15 -2.92 -11.58 1.23
N THR A 16 -4.15 -11.87 0.78
CA THR A 16 -5.10 -10.83 0.33
C THR A 16 -5.48 -9.89 1.48
N TYR A 17 -5.80 -10.42 2.67
CA TYR A 17 -6.12 -9.60 3.84
C TYR A 17 -4.94 -8.70 4.26
N HIS A 18 -3.72 -9.22 4.15
CA HIS A 18 -2.52 -8.45 4.44
C HIS A 18 -2.29 -7.32 3.42
N GLY A 19 -2.50 -7.60 2.13
CA GLY A 19 -2.43 -6.61 1.05
C GLY A 19 -3.46 -5.49 1.24
N ASP A 20 -4.70 -5.83 1.57
CA ASP A 20 -5.78 -4.86 1.79
C ASP A 20 -5.52 -3.99 3.03
N LEU A 21 -5.05 -4.59 4.13
CA LEU A 21 -4.70 -3.86 5.35
C LEU A 21 -3.55 -2.88 5.11
N LEU A 22 -2.53 -3.30 4.36
CA LEU A 22 -1.40 -2.44 4.02
C LEU A 22 -1.84 -1.27 3.13
N GLN A 23 -2.71 -1.51 2.14
CA GLN A 23 -3.28 -0.46 1.31
C GLN A 23 -4.05 0.58 2.15
N LEU A 24 -4.88 0.10 3.10
CA LEU A 24 -5.63 0.98 4.00
C LEU A 24 -4.70 1.82 4.87
N LEU A 25 -3.65 1.21 5.44
CA LEU A 25 -2.68 1.93 6.26
C LEU A 25 -1.97 3.02 5.47
N LEU A 26 -1.51 2.71 4.25
CA LEU A 26 -0.85 3.69 3.37
C LEU A 26 -1.78 4.86 3.05
N GLN A 27 -3.06 4.58 2.76
CA GLN A 27 -4.05 5.61 2.51
C GLN A 27 -4.30 6.51 3.74
N ILE A 28 -4.42 5.93 4.93
CA ILE A 28 -4.58 6.72 6.17
C ILE A 28 -3.37 7.62 6.39
N CYS A 29 -2.15 7.12 6.15
CA CYS A 29 -0.94 7.93 6.25
C CYS A 29 -0.93 9.08 5.23
N GLU A 30 -1.32 8.80 3.99
CA GLU A 30 -1.43 9.81 2.91
C GLU A 30 -2.42 10.91 3.30
N ASP A 31 -3.64 10.53 3.69
CA ASP A 31 -4.70 11.45 4.09
C ASP A 31 -4.32 12.27 5.32
N PHE A 32 -3.72 11.65 6.33
CA PHE A 32 -3.25 12.35 7.52
C PHE A 32 -2.23 13.43 7.13
N LEU A 33 -1.20 13.06 6.37
CA LEU A 33 -0.13 13.97 5.97
C LEU A 33 -0.63 15.08 5.05
N ALA A 34 -1.59 14.80 4.17
CA ALA A 34 -2.19 15.81 3.31
C ALA A 34 -2.99 16.86 4.09
N ASN A 35 -3.57 16.47 5.23
CA ASN A 35 -4.45 17.31 6.04
C ASN A 35 -3.80 17.90 7.30
N THR A 36 -2.56 17.51 7.63
CA THR A 36 -1.86 18.09 8.79
C THR A 36 -1.46 19.54 8.56
N GLY A 37 -1.44 20.32 9.65
CA GLY A 37 -1.08 21.73 9.59
C GLY A 37 0.42 22.01 9.38
N PRO A 38 0.79 23.29 9.15
CA PRO A 38 2.15 23.69 8.82
C PRO A 38 3.21 23.32 9.86
N ALA A 39 2.84 23.29 11.15
CA ALA A 39 3.76 22.91 12.23
C ALA A 39 4.20 21.45 12.10
N THR A 40 3.26 20.53 11.86
CA THR A 40 3.53 19.11 11.65
C THR A 40 4.35 18.88 10.38
N HIS A 41 4.01 19.59 9.29
CA HIS A 41 4.81 19.56 8.07
C HIS A 41 6.25 20.03 8.29
N HIS A 42 6.47 21.05 9.13
CA HIS A 42 7.81 21.52 9.45
C HIS A 42 8.62 20.50 10.27
N GLU A 43 7.98 19.83 11.24
CA GLU A 43 8.61 18.75 12.00
C GLU A 43 9.00 17.58 11.08
N ILE A 44 8.11 17.19 10.17
CA ILE A 44 8.39 16.15 9.18
C ILE A 44 9.52 16.56 8.25
N ASP A 45 9.52 17.79 7.73
CA ASP A 45 10.62 18.28 6.89
C ASP A 45 11.95 18.22 7.63
N THR A 46 11.98 18.61 8.91
CA THR A 46 13.17 18.55 9.75
C THR A 46 13.67 17.12 9.91
N LEU A 47 12.76 16.17 10.17
CA LEU A 47 13.09 14.74 10.28
C LEU A 47 13.62 14.16 8.97
N LEU A 48 13.01 14.51 7.83
CA LEU A 48 13.45 14.07 6.51
C LEU A 48 14.86 14.59 6.19
N ARG A 49 15.11 15.88 6.46
CA ARG A 49 16.43 16.49 6.25
C ARG A 49 17.50 15.86 7.13
N ALA A 50 17.19 15.54 8.39
CA ALA A 50 18.11 14.84 9.29
C ALA A 50 18.52 13.46 8.75
N ARG A 51 17.73 12.86 7.86
CA ARG A 51 18.02 11.60 7.17
C ARG A 51 18.59 11.79 5.76
N GLY A 52 18.93 13.03 5.38
CA GLY A 52 19.45 13.35 4.04
C GLY A 52 18.42 13.29 2.92
N ILE A 53 17.11 13.25 3.25
CA ILE A 53 16.03 13.23 2.27
C ILE A 53 15.64 14.67 1.94
N THR A 54 15.79 15.05 0.68
CA THR A 54 15.43 16.36 0.15
C THR A 54 14.16 16.26 -0.68
N GLY A 55 13.11 17.00 -0.30
CA GLY A 55 11.79 16.94 -0.94
C GLY A 55 10.64 17.31 -0.01
N GLY A 56 10.91 17.34 1.30
CA GLY A 56 9.95 17.73 2.32
C GLY A 56 8.75 16.80 2.43
N PRO A 57 7.68 17.23 3.12
CA PRO A 57 6.51 16.41 3.37
C PRO A 57 5.79 15.96 2.10
N GLY A 58 5.79 16.78 1.04
CA GLY A 58 5.19 16.44 -0.25
C GLY A 58 5.82 15.19 -0.87
N TRP A 59 7.15 15.08 -0.85
CA TRP A 59 7.85 13.89 -1.32
C TRP A 59 7.43 12.62 -0.58
N LEU A 60 7.21 12.71 0.75
CA LEU A 60 6.76 11.56 1.53
C LEU A 60 5.35 11.12 1.13
N ILE A 61 4.44 12.06 0.92
CA ILE A 61 3.08 11.80 0.45
C ILE A 61 3.12 11.11 -0.92
N ASP A 62 3.92 11.63 -1.85
CA ASP A 62 4.08 11.03 -3.19
C ASP A 62 4.63 9.60 -3.11
N MET A 63 5.59 9.34 -2.22
CA MET A 63 6.14 7.99 -2.02
C MET A 63 5.13 7.02 -1.43
N LEU A 64 4.25 7.48 -0.54
CA LEU A 64 3.14 6.65 -0.02
C LEU A 64 2.15 6.30 -1.14
N GLY A 65 1.74 7.29 -1.94
CA GLY A 65 0.86 7.08 -3.09
C GLY A 65 1.46 6.12 -4.12
N LEU A 66 2.74 6.29 -4.46
CA LEU A 66 3.47 5.39 -5.37
C LEU A 66 3.57 3.96 -4.81
N THR A 67 3.80 3.82 -3.51
CA THR A 67 3.88 2.51 -2.85
C THR A 67 2.53 1.79 -2.91
N ARG A 68 1.44 2.52 -2.67
CA ARG A 68 0.08 1.99 -2.79
C ARG A 68 -0.24 1.54 -4.22
N LEU A 69 0.11 2.36 -5.22
CA LEU A 69 -0.10 2.01 -6.63
C LEU A 69 0.65 0.72 -7.02
N ARG A 70 1.91 0.58 -6.60
CA ARG A 70 2.70 -0.63 -6.88
C ARG A 70 2.14 -1.88 -6.20
N LEU A 71 1.56 -1.72 -5.02
CA LEU A 71 0.92 -2.81 -4.30
C LEU A 71 -0.34 -3.30 -5.04
N GLN A 72 -1.15 -2.37 -5.56
CA GLN A 72 -2.32 -2.69 -6.39
C GLN A 72 -1.95 -3.42 -7.68
N ASP A 73 -0.90 -2.96 -8.37
CA ASP A 73 -0.38 -3.62 -9.59
C ASP A 73 0.12 -5.04 -9.31
N ALA A 74 0.75 -5.26 -8.15
CA ALA A 74 1.23 -6.59 -7.75
C ALA A 74 0.07 -7.55 -7.49
N THR A 75 -0.94 -7.12 -6.72
CA THR A 75 -2.15 -7.93 -6.44
C THR A 75 -2.89 -8.30 -7.72
N HIS A 76 -3.08 -7.35 -8.65
CA HIS A 76 -3.76 -7.61 -9.92
C HIS A 76 -3.02 -8.61 -10.83
N ARG A 77 -1.67 -8.61 -10.80
CA ARG A 77 -0.87 -9.60 -11.53
C ARG A 77 -1.01 -11.01 -10.94
N ASP A 78 -1.04 -11.13 -9.62
CA ASP A 78 -1.17 -12.41 -8.94
C ASP A 78 -2.55 -13.05 -9.19
N GLU A 79 -3.61 -12.23 -9.23
CA GLU A 79 -4.97 -12.67 -9.61
C GLU A 79 -5.06 -13.17 -11.07
N GLN A 80 -4.27 -12.58 -11.98
CA GLN A 80 -4.25 -12.98 -13.40
C GLN A 80 -3.41 -14.21 -13.69
N GLY A 81 -2.35 -14.46 -12.92
CA GLY A 81 -1.57 -15.70 -13.00
C GLY A 81 -2.38 -16.93 -12.58
N ALA A 82 -3.25 -16.79 -11.58
CA ALA A 82 -4.08 -17.89 -11.08
C ALA A 82 -5.19 -18.33 -12.06
N HIS A 83 -5.54 -17.50 -13.05
CA HIS A 83 -6.68 -17.73 -13.94
C HIS A 83 -6.29 -18.27 -15.34
N HIS A 84 -4.98 -18.45 -15.61
CA HIS A 84 -4.48 -18.85 -16.93
C HIS A 84 -4.08 -20.34 -17.04
N ASP A 85 -4.03 -21.07 -15.93
CA ASP A 85 -3.74 -22.51 -15.89
C ASP A 85 -5.03 -23.35 -15.75
N THR A 86 -6.00 -23.18 -16.66
CA THR A 86 -7.18 -24.08 -16.76
C THR A 86 -7.38 -24.57 -18.19
#